data_AF-A0A699LEK8-F1
#
_entry.id   AF-A0A699LEK8-F1
#
_cell.length_a   1.000
_cell.length_b   1.000
_cell.length_c   1.000
_cell.angle_alpha   90.00
_cell.angle_beta   90.00
_cell.angle_gamma   90.00
#
_symmetry.space_group_name_H-M   'P 1'
#
loop_
_entity.id
_entity.type
_entity.pdbx_description
1 polymer ?
#
loop_
_entity_poly.entity_id
_entity_poly.type
_entity_poly.pdbx_seq_one_letter_code
_entity_poly.pdbx_strand_id
1 'polypeptide(L)'
;LYLGPNRFKGKIPTTIGKLQKLQVLGLYSNQFSGPIPDAIGNLSLLTKLYLDSNRLEGHIPSILQNCKNLNELDLSYNRLSGNIPKQLLQLPSLTYYLDLSQNRLAGSIPSEVQDLKMLSKLDLSYNNLSGTITSNLGKCISLTTLNLQGNQFQGIITSSLSSLGALEVLDISQNNLSGNIPQFLDKRKSLEYLNLSYNDFEGEVPAVGVFTNASAFSVLGNKRLCGGLIALKLPKCKETGSKKKSNVYKGILDFNDDKYVAIKVLHLQNRGAHKSFLAECTAWQNIRHRNLLKIITSCSSVDFQGNDFKALVYEFMPKGSVHDRLHSRSNTSKLNLLQRINILKDVATALDYLHNRCQTTIVHDHVIDVIDNDAIVLQSTEANAKKVEQCLVATINIGVSCSFDSPPERMKIEITVTELQRILDVLQNI
;
A
#
# COMPACT_ATOMS: atom_id res chain seq x y z
N LEU A 1 -13.11 -44.99 9.27
CA LEU A 1 -13.99 -45.09 10.45
C LEU A 1 -14.69 -43.75 10.60
N TYR A 2 -16.00 -43.72 10.38
CA TYR A 2 -16.82 -42.51 10.52
C TYR A 2 -17.85 -42.75 11.62
N LEU A 3 -17.78 -41.98 12.71
CA LEU A 3 -18.65 -42.10 13.88
C LEU A 3 -19.37 -40.78 14.22
N GLY A 4 -19.27 -39.75 13.37
CA GLY A 4 -20.01 -38.49 13.48
C GLY A 4 -21.18 -38.41 12.50
N PRO A 5 -22.27 -37.67 12.80
CA PRO A 5 -22.64 -37.07 14.09
C PRO A 5 -23.36 -38.07 15.03
N ASN A 6 -23.00 -38.10 16.32
CA ASN A 6 -23.60 -39.02 17.33
C ASN A 6 -23.58 -38.42 18.75
N ARG A 7 -23.87 -39.24 19.78
CA ARG A 7 -23.82 -38.87 21.21
C ARG A 7 -22.78 -39.66 22.00
N PHE A 8 -21.71 -40.13 21.35
CA PHE A 8 -20.64 -40.85 22.05
C PHE A 8 -19.97 -39.95 23.09
N LYS A 9 -19.68 -40.53 24.26
CA LYS A 9 -19.12 -39.84 25.44
C LYS A 9 -17.84 -40.53 25.89
N GLY A 10 -17.11 -39.87 26.79
CA GLY A 10 -15.89 -40.41 27.38
C GLY A 10 -14.64 -40.05 26.59
N LYS A 11 -13.52 -40.69 26.90
CA LYS A 11 -12.24 -40.43 26.23
C LYS A 11 -12.12 -41.22 24.93
N ILE A 12 -11.38 -40.68 23.97
CA ILE A 12 -10.93 -41.47 22.81
C ILE A 12 -9.99 -42.56 23.36
N PRO A 13 -10.27 -43.85 23.15
CA PRO A 13 -9.49 -44.92 23.75
C PRO A 13 -8.12 -45.02 23.07
N THR A 14 -7.06 -45.26 23.86
CA THR A 14 -5.69 -45.45 23.33
C THR A 14 -5.57 -46.66 22.40
N THR A 15 -6.50 -47.63 22.51
CA THR A 15 -6.58 -48.77 21.60
C THR A 15 -6.88 -48.38 20.15
N ILE A 16 -7.32 -47.15 19.88
CA ILE A 16 -7.48 -46.65 18.51
C ILE A 16 -6.20 -46.78 17.68
N GLY A 17 -5.03 -46.64 18.32
CA GLY A 17 -3.72 -46.77 17.67
C GLY A 17 -3.41 -48.18 17.14
N LYS A 18 -4.23 -49.19 17.47
CA LYS A 18 -4.12 -50.54 16.89
C LYS A 18 -4.71 -50.63 15.48
N LEU A 19 -5.51 -49.66 15.05
CA LEU A 19 -6.13 -49.61 13.72
C LEU A 19 -5.15 -49.09 12.65
N GLN A 20 -3.96 -49.69 12.53
CA GLN A 20 -2.86 -49.17 11.70
C GLN A 20 -3.17 -49.07 10.19
N LYS A 21 -4.22 -49.75 9.72
CA LYS A 21 -4.71 -49.67 8.33
C LYS A 21 -5.68 -48.49 8.09
N LEU A 22 -5.98 -47.72 9.12
CA LEU A 22 -6.99 -46.67 9.06
C LEU A 22 -6.46 -45.47 8.27
N GLN A 23 -7.18 -45.11 7.20
CA GLN A 23 -6.89 -43.92 6.40
C GLN A 23 -7.73 -42.71 6.83
N VAL A 24 -8.95 -42.94 7.30
CA VAL A 24 -9.84 -41.87 7.76
C VAL A 24 -10.39 -42.18 9.14
N LEU A 25 -10.23 -41.24 10.06
CA LEU A 25 -10.81 -41.25 11.39
C LEU A 25 -11.68 -40.00 11.59
N GLY A 26 -13.00 -40.16 11.47
CA GLY A 26 -13.98 -39.11 11.74
C GLY A 26 -14.75 -39.40 13.03
N LEU A 27 -14.45 -38.65 14.09
CA LEU A 27 -15.15 -38.68 15.38
C LEU A 27 -15.93 -37.37 15.65
N TYR A 28 -16.10 -36.55 14.61
CA TYR A 28 -16.72 -35.24 14.66
C TYR A 28 -18.13 -35.24 15.24
N SER A 29 -18.57 -34.09 15.77
CA SER A 29 -19.94 -33.88 16.27
C SER A 29 -20.40 -34.95 17.27
N ASN A 30 -19.66 -35.07 18.37
CA ASN A 30 -19.91 -36.01 19.47
C ASN A 30 -19.70 -35.32 20.84
N GLN A 31 -19.58 -36.09 21.93
CA GLN A 31 -19.31 -35.59 23.28
C GLN A 31 -18.03 -36.20 23.86
N PHE A 32 -17.05 -36.54 23.00
CA PHE A 32 -15.74 -37.02 23.46
C PHE A 32 -15.04 -35.93 24.28
N SER A 33 -14.38 -36.34 25.37
CA SER A 33 -13.73 -35.46 26.33
C SER A 33 -12.34 -35.97 26.71
N GLY A 34 -11.57 -35.17 27.45
CA GLY A 34 -10.19 -35.51 27.77
C GLY A 34 -9.22 -35.23 26.62
N PRO A 35 -7.95 -35.61 26.75
CA PRO A 35 -6.93 -35.34 25.75
C PRO A 35 -7.08 -36.21 24.51
N ILE A 36 -6.59 -35.68 23.38
CA ILE A 36 -6.32 -36.48 22.19
C ILE A 36 -5.20 -37.47 22.55
N PRO A 37 -5.41 -38.79 22.45
CA PRO A 37 -4.42 -39.77 22.89
C PRO A 37 -3.24 -39.83 21.92
N ASP A 38 -2.02 -39.92 22.46
CA ASP A 38 -0.79 -40.05 21.66
C ASP A 38 -0.79 -41.26 20.71
N ALA A 39 -1.60 -42.28 21.03
CA ALA A 39 -1.81 -43.45 20.20
C ALA A 39 -2.31 -43.14 18.77
N ILE A 40 -2.88 -41.94 18.52
CA ILE A 40 -3.20 -41.49 17.15
C ILE A 40 -1.93 -41.43 16.29
N GLY A 41 -0.77 -41.14 16.87
CA GLY A 41 0.52 -41.15 16.17
C GLY A 41 0.91 -42.52 15.59
N ASN A 42 0.25 -43.61 15.99
CA ASN A 42 0.48 -44.94 15.42
C ASN A 42 -0.29 -45.18 14.12
N LEU A 43 -1.19 -44.28 13.73
CA LEU A 43 -2.01 -44.38 12.52
C LEU A 43 -1.26 -43.80 11.31
N SER A 44 -0.13 -44.40 10.93
CA SER A 44 0.78 -43.86 9.90
C SER A 44 0.15 -43.73 8.50
N LEU A 45 -0.92 -44.48 8.21
CA LEU A 45 -1.66 -44.40 6.95
C LEU A 45 -2.81 -43.37 6.96
N LEU A 46 -2.99 -42.65 8.07
CA LEU A 46 -4.07 -41.68 8.21
C LEU A 46 -3.88 -40.50 7.25
N THR A 47 -4.88 -40.23 6.43
CA THR A 47 -4.96 -39.12 5.49
C THR A 47 -5.93 -38.04 5.96
N LYS A 48 -6.94 -38.41 6.74
CA LYS A 48 -7.99 -37.50 7.24
C LYS A 48 -8.28 -37.76 8.71
N LEU A 49 -8.19 -36.72 9.52
CA LEU A 49 -8.52 -36.76 10.94
C LEU A 49 -9.51 -35.64 11.28
N TYR A 50 -10.74 -36.02 11.61
CA TYR A 50 -11.81 -35.08 12.00
C TYR A 50 -12.23 -35.36 13.43
N LEU A 51 -11.85 -34.49 14.35
CA LEU A 51 -12.19 -34.56 15.78
C LEU A 51 -13.00 -33.33 16.23
N ASP A 52 -13.51 -32.56 15.28
CA ASP A 52 -14.21 -31.31 15.54
C ASP A 52 -15.51 -31.48 16.32
N SER A 53 -16.01 -30.38 16.88
CA SER A 53 -17.32 -30.33 17.53
C SER A 53 -17.45 -31.37 18.66
N ASN A 54 -16.48 -31.37 19.57
CA ASN A 54 -16.39 -32.26 20.72
C ASN A 54 -16.05 -31.45 22.00
N ARG A 55 -15.64 -32.14 23.08
CA ARG A 55 -15.21 -31.53 24.35
C ARG A 55 -13.75 -31.91 24.67
N LEU A 56 -12.93 -32.15 23.64
CA LEU A 56 -11.53 -32.52 23.81
C LEU A 56 -10.76 -31.37 24.46
N GLU A 57 -9.84 -31.70 25.36
CA GLU A 57 -9.08 -30.74 26.17
C GLU A 57 -7.58 -31.09 26.18
N GLY A 58 -6.77 -30.28 26.85
CA GLY A 58 -5.32 -30.47 26.86
C GLY A 58 -4.65 -29.97 25.57
N HIS A 59 -3.44 -30.47 25.30
CA HIS A 59 -2.62 -29.97 24.19
C HIS A 59 -2.87 -30.76 22.90
N ILE A 60 -2.63 -30.13 21.76
CA ILE A 60 -2.49 -30.85 20.49
C ILE A 60 -1.24 -31.74 20.59
N PRO A 61 -1.33 -33.07 20.43
CA PRO A 61 -0.18 -33.96 20.55
C PRO A 61 0.84 -33.72 19.44
N SER A 62 2.09 -33.46 19.80
CA SER A 62 3.18 -33.32 18.81
C SER A 62 3.45 -34.61 18.03
N ILE A 63 3.02 -35.76 18.57
CA ILE A 63 3.12 -37.07 17.92
C ILE A 63 2.29 -37.18 16.64
N LEU A 64 1.38 -36.24 16.36
CA LEU A 64 0.69 -36.15 15.08
C LEU A 64 1.67 -36.04 13.88
N GLN A 65 2.90 -35.60 14.11
CA GLN A 65 3.98 -35.62 13.10
C GLN A 65 4.25 -37.02 12.51
N ASN A 66 3.87 -38.10 13.22
CA ASN A 66 4.04 -39.46 12.74
C ASN A 66 2.99 -39.85 11.68
N CYS A 67 1.88 -39.11 11.58
CA CYS A 67 0.86 -39.30 10.55
C CYS A 67 1.32 -38.66 9.23
N LYS A 68 2.38 -39.20 8.62
CA LYS A 68 3.07 -38.59 7.47
C LYS A 68 2.20 -38.44 6.22
N ASN A 69 1.06 -39.12 6.14
CA ASN A 69 0.12 -39.02 5.02
C ASN A 69 -1.05 -38.06 5.29
N LEU A 70 -1.06 -37.39 6.44
CA LEU A 70 -2.18 -36.56 6.87
C LEU A 70 -2.33 -35.35 5.95
N ASN A 71 -3.45 -35.31 5.24
CA ASN A 71 -3.78 -34.29 4.24
C ASN A 71 -4.77 -33.27 4.81
N GLU A 72 -5.69 -33.75 5.65
CA GLU A 72 -6.79 -32.97 6.23
C GLU A 72 -6.82 -33.18 7.75
N LEU A 73 -6.78 -32.08 8.49
CA LEU A 73 -6.88 -32.10 9.94
C LEU A 73 -7.92 -31.06 10.41
N ASP A 74 -8.96 -31.55 11.08
CA ASP A 74 -9.97 -30.72 11.71
C ASP A 74 -10.05 -31.03 13.21
N LEU A 75 -9.63 -30.06 14.02
CA LEU A 75 -9.71 -30.10 15.49
C LEU A 75 -10.62 -28.98 16.03
N SER A 76 -11.41 -28.34 15.16
CA SER A 76 -12.18 -27.15 15.49
C SER A 76 -13.26 -27.41 16.55
N TYR A 77 -13.79 -26.36 17.18
CA TYR A 77 -14.89 -26.45 18.15
C TYR A 77 -14.62 -27.47 19.28
N ASN A 78 -13.50 -27.28 19.98
CA ASN A 78 -13.09 -28.08 21.13
C ASN A 78 -12.61 -27.16 22.27
N ARG A 79 -11.92 -27.71 23.27
CA ARG A 79 -11.33 -26.99 24.41
C ARG A 79 -9.81 -27.18 24.47
N LEU A 80 -9.18 -27.44 23.32
CA LEU A 80 -7.73 -27.64 23.22
C LEU A 80 -7.01 -26.34 23.62
N SER A 81 -5.89 -26.48 24.31
CA SER A 81 -5.15 -25.38 24.94
C SER A 81 -3.65 -25.51 24.73
N GLY A 82 -2.90 -24.48 25.12
CA GLY A 82 -1.46 -24.41 24.92
C GLY A 82 -1.09 -24.01 23.50
N ASN A 83 0.17 -24.21 23.12
CA ASN A 83 0.69 -23.71 21.85
C ASN A 83 0.42 -24.67 20.70
N ILE A 84 0.36 -24.14 19.48
CA ILE A 84 0.38 -24.96 18.25
C ILE A 84 1.75 -25.68 18.19
N PRO A 85 1.79 -27.03 18.15
CA PRO A 85 3.05 -27.76 18.08
C PRO A 85 3.77 -27.48 16.76
N LYS A 86 5.03 -27.04 16.82
CA LYS A 86 5.83 -26.81 15.61
C LYS A 86 5.90 -28.04 14.71
N GLN A 87 5.95 -29.23 15.31
CA GLN A 87 6.02 -30.52 14.63
C GLN A 87 4.80 -30.77 13.72
N LEU A 88 3.61 -30.27 14.11
CA LEU A 88 2.41 -30.38 13.29
C LEU A 88 2.55 -29.56 11.99
N LEU A 89 3.15 -28.38 12.08
CA LEU A 89 3.36 -27.49 10.95
C LEU A 89 4.51 -27.94 10.02
N GLN A 90 5.27 -28.95 10.43
CA GLN A 90 6.34 -29.55 9.62
C GLN A 90 5.85 -30.78 8.82
N LEU A 91 4.54 -31.04 8.77
CA LEU A 91 3.96 -32.11 7.96
C LEU A 91 3.73 -31.61 6.52
N PRO A 92 4.59 -31.96 5.55
CA PRO A 92 4.43 -31.49 4.16
C PRO A 92 3.20 -32.09 3.46
N SER A 93 2.61 -33.13 4.04
CA SER A 93 1.40 -33.78 3.54
C SER A 93 0.12 -32.98 3.79
N LEU A 94 0.12 -32.06 4.77
CA LEU A 94 -0.98 -31.16 5.02
C LEU A 94 -1.07 -30.16 3.87
N THR A 95 -1.92 -30.49 2.90
CA THR A 95 -2.05 -29.77 1.63
C THR A 95 -3.45 -29.24 1.41
N TYR A 96 -4.49 -29.88 1.95
CA TYR A 96 -5.86 -29.42 1.73
C TYR A 96 -6.31 -28.42 2.81
N TYR A 97 -6.51 -28.86 4.06
CA TYR A 97 -6.82 -27.91 5.13
C TYR A 97 -6.33 -28.31 6.52
N LEU A 98 -6.06 -27.28 7.31
CA LEU A 98 -5.78 -27.34 8.74
C LEU A 98 -6.74 -26.39 9.46
N ASP A 99 -7.69 -26.95 10.19
CA ASP A 99 -8.65 -26.19 11.01
C ASP A 99 -8.42 -26.47 12.50
N LEU A 100 -7.98 -25.43 13.21
CA LEU A 100 -7.77 -25.42 14.66
C LEU A 100 -8.67 -24.37 15.34
N SER A 101 -9.69 -23.88 14.63
CA SER A 101 -10.53 -22.77 15.08
C SER A 101 -11.35 -23.13 16.33
N GLN A 102 -11.88 -22.12 17.02
CA GLN A 102 -12.82 -22.30 18.13
C GLN A 102 -12.27 -23.23 19.23
N ASN A 103 -11.08 -22.89 19.71
CA ASN A 103 -10.37 -23.58 20.78
C ASN A 103 -9.82 -22.55 21.79
N ARG A 104 -8.90 -22.97 22.66
CA ARG A 104 -8.21 -22.13 23.66
C ARG A 104 -6.70 -22.10 23.41
N LEU A 105 -6.26 -22.25 22.16
CA LEU A 105 -4.85 -22.24 21.81
C LEU A 105 -4.25 -20.87 22.08
N ALA A 106 -3.01 -20.84 22.53
CA ALA A 106 -2.30 -19.63 22.93
C ALA A 106 -0.89 -19.59 22.33
N GLY A 107 -0.15 -18.50 22.62
CA GLY A 107 1.15 -18.25 22.03
C GLY A 107 1.06 -17.74 20.59
N SER A 108 2.20 -17.65 19.91
CA SER A 108 2.27 -17.18 18.52
C SER A 108 2.14 -18.32 17.51
N ILE A 109 1.86 -17.98 16.26
CA ILE A 109 1.99 -18.92 15.14
C ILE A 109 3.49 -19.29 15.01
N PRO A 110 3.88 -20.57 15.12
CA PRO A 110 5.26 -20.99 14.98
C PRO A 110 5.82 -20.67 13.58
N SER A 111 7.12 -20.36 13.52
CA SER A 111 7.84 -20.05 12.28
C SER A 111 7.79 -21.17 11.24
N GLU A 112 7.65 -22.41 11.70
CA GLU A 112 7.56 -23.65 10.93
C GLU A 112 6.33 -23.68 10.02
N VAL A 113 5.35 -22.78 10.19
CA VAL A 113 4.25 -22.60 9.24
C VAL A 113 4.75 -22.44 7.79
N GLN A 114 5.96 -21.91 7.60
CA GLN A 114 6.58 -21.78 6.27
C GLN A 114 6.76 -23.11 5.51
N ASP A 115 6.75 -24.24 6.22
CA ASP A 115 6.95 -25.57 5.65
C ASP A 115 5.65 -26.10 4.99
N LEU A 116 4.49 -25.53 5.34
CA LEU A 116 3.17 -25.84 4.77
C LEU A 116 2.93 -25.15 3.41
N LYS A 117 3.91 -25.23 2.50
CA LYS A 117 3.90 -24.51 1.22
C LYS A 117 2.70 -24.81 0.34
N MET A 118 2.19 -26.04 0.45
CA MET A 118 1.10 -26.58 -0.38
C MET A 118 -0.27 -26.50 0.30
N LEU A 119 -0.36 -25.99 1.54
CA LEU A 119 -1.62 -25.90 2.26
C LEU A 119 -2.57 -24.92 1.56
N SER A 120 -3.80 -25.36 1.29
CA SER A 120 -4.83 -24.55 0.65
C SER A 120 -5.63 -23.71 1.66
N LYS A 121 -6.00 -24.27 2.81
CA LYS A 121 -6.81 -23.56 3.82
C LYS A 121 -6.21 -23.67 5.21
N LEU A 122 -6.09 -22.52 5.88
CA LEU A 122 -5.67 -22.44 7.27
C LEU A 122 -6.70 -21.63 8.07
N ASP A 123 -7.33 -22.28 9.04
CA ASP A 123 -8.24 -21.63 9.99
C ASP A 123 -7.72 -21.77 11.42
N LEU A 124 -7.36 -20.63 12.01
CA LEU A 124 -6.93 -20.49 13.41
C LEU A 124 -7.87 -19.56 14.19
N SER A 125 -9.06 -19.27 13.66
CA SER A 125 -9.96 -18.29 14.23
C SER A 125 -10.49 -18.66 15.61
N TYR A 126 -10.91 -17.66 16.38
CA TYR A 126 -11.49 -17.82 17.72
C TYR A 126 -10.62 -18.68 18.65
N ASN A 127 -9.40 -18.22 18.87
CA ASN A 127 -8.44 -18.76 19.82
C ASN A 127 -7.88 -17.62 20.68
N ASN A 128 -6.88 -17.92 21.51
CA ASN A 128 -6.16 -16.96 22.34
C ASN A 128 -4.72 -16.74 21.82
N LEU A 129 -4.52 -16.86 20.49
CA LEU A 129 -3.22 -16.67 19.85
C LEU A 129 -2.81 -15.20 19.89
N SER A 130 -1.52 -14.93 20.07
CA SER A 130 -0.97 -13.59 20.26
C SER A 130 0.33 -13.40 19.50
N GLY A 131 0.98 -12.25 19.67
CA GLY A 131 2.16 -11.87 18.90
C GLY A 131 1.80 -11.31 17.52
N THR A 132 2.75 -11.31 16.59
CA THR A 132 2.53 -10.78 15.23
C THR A 132 2.07 -11.87 14.27
N ILE A 133 1.42 -11.47 13.17
CA ILE A 133 1.25 -12.34 12.01
C ILE A 133 2.64 -12.52 11.38
N THR A 134 3.27 -13.66 11.66
CA THR A 134 4.65 -13.96 11.25
C THR A 134 4.85 -13.84 9.74
N SER A 135 5.99 -13.28 9.32
CA SER A 135 6.33 -13.18 7.89
C SER A 135 6.48 -14.53 7.20
N ASN A 136 6.67 -15.59 7.99
CA ASN A 136 6.81 -16.97 7.50
C ASN A 136 5.53 -17.50 6.85
N LEU A 137 4.35 -16.96 7.21
CA LEU A 137 3.09 -17.26 6.53
C LEU A 137 3.16 -16.95 5.03
N GLY A 138 3.94 -15.93 4.63
CA GLY A 138 4.14 -15.60 3.21
C GLY A 138 4.78 -16.72 2.38
N LYS A 139 5.30 -17.78 3.00
CA LYS A 139 5.84 -18.96 2.29
C LYS A 139 4.78 -20.03 1.97
N CYS A 140 3.56 -19.89 2.50
CA CYS A 140 2.43 -20.79 2.22
C CYS A 140 1.74 -20.41 0.90
N ILE A 141 2.49 -20.46 -0.21
CA ILE A 141 2.11 -19.85 -1.49
C ILE A 141 0.81 -20.40 -2.11
N SER A 142 0.38 -21.59 -1.69
CA SER A 142 -0.86 -22.23 -2.16
C SER A 142 -2.11 -21.86 -1.34
N LEU A 143 -1.99 -21.04 -0.30
CA LEU A 143 -3.14 -20.63 0.52
C LEU A 143 -4.16 -19.86 -0.32
N THR A 144 -5.39 -20.36 -0.28
CA THR A 144 -6.60 -19.73 -0.82
C THR A 144 -7.42 -19.10 0.29
N THR A 145 -7.43 -19.70 1.49
CA THR A 145 -8.18 -19.22 2.66
C THR A 145 -7.26 -19.08 3.87
N LEU A 146 -7.24 -17.89 4.47
CA LEU A 146 -6.56 -17.62 5.73
C LEU A 146 -7.51 -16.93 6.71
N ASN A 147 -7.91 -17.65 7.75
CA ASN A 147 -8.79 -17.15 8.81
C ASN A 147 -8.02 -17.08 10.12
N LEU A 148 -7.84 -15.87 10.65
CA LEU A 148 -7.21 -15.57 11.93
C LEU A 148 -8.13 -14.76 12.85
N GLN A 149 -9.42 -14.63 12.50
CA GLN A 149 -10.35 -13.76 13.22
C GLN A 149 -10.47 -14.12 14.71
N GLY A 150 -10.74 -13.13 15.56
CA GLY A 150 -11.04 -13.38 16.98
C GLY A 150 -9.86 -13.95 17.75
N ASN A 151 -8.69 -13.32 17.63
CA ASN A 151 -7.47 -13.64 18.36
C ASN A 151 -6.89 -12.36 19.00
N GLN A 152 -5.64 -12.42 19.48
CA GLN A 152 -4.91 -11.30 20.09
C GLN A 152 -3.69 -10.90 19.25
N PHE A 153 -3.74 -11.08 17.93
CA PHE A 153 -2.64 -10.69 17.04
C PHE A 153 -2.45 -9.17 17.04
N GLN A 154 -1.20 -8.73 17.06
CA GLN A 154 -0.82 -7.32 17.13
C GLN A 154 0.22 -6.95 16.07
N GLY A 155 0.52 -5.66 15.95
CA GLY A 155 1.48 -5.13 14.98
C GLY A 155 0.88 -4.99 13.58
N ILE A 156 1.76 -4.83 12.58
CA ILE A 156 1.36 -4.54 11.21
C ILE A 156 1.17 -5.80 10.36
N ILE A 157 0.37 -5.70 9.30
CA ILE A 157 0.37 -6.69 8.23
C ILE A 157 1.65 -6.49 7.40
N THR A 158 2.55 -7.48 7.41
CA THR A 158 3.85 -7.37 6.74
C THR A 158 3.74 -7.58 5.22
N SER A 159 4.66 -6.98 4.46
CA SER A 159 4.72 -7.12 2.99
C SER A 159 4.94 -8.56 2.52
N SER A 160 5.48 -9.43 3.37
CA SER A 160 5.68 -10.86 3.06
C SER A 160 4.41 -11.58 2.57
N LEU A 161 3.23 -11.18 3.07
CA LEU A 161 1.94 -11.75 2.67
C LEU A 161 1.57 -11.42 1.21
N SER A 162 2.28 -10.49 0.55
CA SER A 162 2.17 -10.27 -0.89
C SER A 162 2.59 -11.50 -1.70
N SER A 163 3.26 -12.47 -1.09
CA SER A 163 3.64 -13.74 -1.72
C SER A 163 2.49 -14.75 -1.81
N LEU A 164 1.40 -14.54 -1.06
CA LEU A 164 0.19 -15.38 -1.08
C LEU A 164 -0.61 -15.09 -2.36
N GLY A 165 -0.12 -15.61 -3.48
CA GLY A 165 -0.59 -15.32 -4.82
C GLY A 165 -2.03 -15.76 -5.11
N ALA A 166 -2.43 -16.89 -4.51
CA ALA A 166 -3.71 -17.55 -4.71
C ALA A 166 -4.77 -17.20 -3.65
N LEU A 167 -4.49 -16.23 -2.77
CA LEU A 167 -5.38 -15.92 -1.66
C LEU A 167 -6.70 -15.32 -2.16
N GLU A 168 -7.80 -15.96 -1.78
CA GLU A 168 -9.18 -15.61 -2.13
C GLU A 168 -9.92 -15.05 -0.92
N VAL A 169 -9.69 -15.62 0.26
CA VAL A 169 -10.36 -15.25 1.51
C VAL A 169 -9.30 -14.91 2.57
N LEU A 170 -9.39 -13.68 3.09
CA LEU A 170 -8.59 -13.21 4.21
C LEU A 170 -9.49 -12.63 5.29
N ASP A 171 -9.64 -13.33 6.41
CA ASP A 171 -10.31 -12.79 7.61
C ASP A 171 -9.31 -12.67 8.77
N ILE A 172 -8.96 -11.44 9.10
CA ILE A 172 -8.10 -11.10 10.24
C ILE A 172 -8.81 -10.16 11.22
N SER A 173 -10.15 -10.16 11.17
CA SER A 173 -10.97 -9.29 11.99
C SER A 173 -10.89 -9.63 13.48
N GLN A 174 -11.32 -8.72 14.35
CA GLN A 174 -11.36 -8.94 15.80
C GLN A 174 -9.98 -9.35 16.37
N ASN A 175 -8.99 -8.50 16.11
CA ASN A 175 -7.62 -8.63 16.59
C ASN A 175 -7.13 -7.23 17.08
N ASN A 176 -5.85 -7.13 17.43
CA ASN A 176 -5.20 -5.88 17.85
C ASN A 176 -4.17 -5.38 16.80
N LEU A 177 -4.44 -5.63 15.51
CA LEU A 177 -3.56 -5.24 14.41
C LEU A 177 -3.61 -3.73 14.18
N SER A 178 -2.49 -3.14 13.79
CA SER A 178 -2.33 -1.69 13.62
C SER A 178 -1.56 -1.32 12.35
N GLY A 179 -1.35 -0.02 12.15
CA GLY A 179 -0.71 0.54 10.96
C GLY A 179 -1.66 0.73 9.79
N ASN A 180 -1.10 1.06 8.63
CA ASN A 180 -1.87 1.27 7.41
C ASN A 180 -2.27 -0.07 6.76
N ILE A 181 -3.41 -0.08 6.06
CA ILE A 181 -3.80 -1.19 5.18
C ILE A 181 -2.75 -1.33 4.07
N PRO A 182 -2.09 -2.51 3.90
CA PRO A 182 -1.03 -2.67 2.92
C PRO A 182 -1.51 -2.60 1.47
N GLN A 183 -0.73 -1.90 0.63
CA GLN A 183 -1.06 -1.68 -0.78
C GLN A 183 -1.08 -2.96 -1.63
N PHE A 184 -0.46 -4.07 -1.18
CA PHE A 184 -0.51 -5.31 -1.96
C PHE A 184 -1.94 -5.88 -2.04
N LEU A 185 -2.81 -5.55 -1.08
CA LEU A 185 -4.23 -5.93 -1.08
C LEU A 185 -4.99 -5.24 -2.24
N ASP A 186 -4.58 -4.03 -2.61
CA ASP A 186 -5.15 -3.28 -3.74
C ASP A 186 -5.01 -4.00 -5.08
N LYS A 187 -3.90 -4.74 -5.24
CA LYS A 187 -3.49 -5.34 -6.51
C LYS A 187 -3.85 -6.83 -6.60
N ARG A 188 -4.39 -7.43 -5.54
CA ARG A 188 -4.72 -8.85 -5.50
C ARG A 188 -6.06 -9.10 -6.19
N LYS A 189 -6.00 -9.52 -7.46
CA LYS A 189 -7.19 -9.83 -8.25
C LYS A 189 -7.95 -11.08 -7.79
N SER A 190 -7.26 -12.01 -7.13
CA SER A 190 -7.88 -13.24 -6.62
C SER A 190 -8.70 -13.03 -5.35
N LEU A 191 -8.55 -11.90 -4.65
CA LEU A 191 -9.16 -11.70 -3.34
C LEU A 191 -10.66 -11.42 -3.51
N GLU A 192 -11.48 -12.37 -3.07
CA GLU A 192 -12.94 -12.33 -3.13
C GLU A 192 -13.55 -11.79 -1.84
N TYR A 193 -12.90 -12.06 -0.70
CA TYR A 193 -13.36 -11.61 0.60
C TYR A 193 -12.21 -11.13 1.49
N LEU A 194 -12.36 -9.93 2.04
CA LEU A 194 -11.39 -9.30 2.93
C LEU A 194 -12.06 -8.71 4.18
N ASN A 195 -11.78 -9.27 5.35
CA ASN A 195 -12.31 -8.73 6.60
C ASN A 195 -11.18 -8.25 7.53
N LEU A 196 -11.11 -6.93 7.66
CA LEU A 196 -10.17 -6.19 8.51
C LEU A 196 -10.87 -5.57 9.73
N SER A 197 -12.14 -5.89 9.96
CA SER A 197 -12.95 -5.21 10.97
C SER A 197 -12.46 -5.46 12.40
N TYR A 198 -12.80 -4.55 13.31
CA TYR A 198 -12.50 -4.61 14.74
C TYR A 198 -11.00 -4.85 15.00
N ASN A 199 -10.18 -3.97 14.44
CA ASN A 199 -8.75 -3.85 14.68
C ASN A 199 -8.42 -2.37 14.99
N ASP A 200 -7.13 -2.02 14.93
CA ASP A 200 -6.59 -0.70 15.19
C ASP A 200 -5.89 -0.11 13.94
N PHE A 201 -6.39 -0.44 12.74
CA PHE A 201 -5.87 0.10 11.48
C PHE A 201 -6.11 1.61 11.37
N GLU A 202 -5.19 2.28 10.68
CA GLU A 202 -5.21 3.72 10.46
C GLU A 202 -4.95 4.12 9.01
N GLY A 203 -5.20 5.38 8.70
CA GLY A 203 -4.96 5.94 7.37
C GLY A 203 -6.14 5.80 6.42
N GLU A 204 -5.87 6.01 5.14
CA GLU A 204 -6.89 6.00 4.09
C GLU A 204 -7.24 4.57 3.68
N VAL A 205 -8.53 4.25 3.63
CA VAL A 205 -8.99 3.01 3.01
C VAL A 205 -8.85 3.12 1.49
N PRO A 206 -8.18 2.16 0.83
CA PRO A 206 -8.04 2.18 -0.63
C PRO A 206 -9.41 2.17 -1.33
N ALA A 207 -9.44 2.62 -2.58
CA ALA A 207 -10.64 2.64 -3.43
C ALA A 207 -10.42 1.88 -4.74
N VAL A 208 -9.58 0.85 -4.70
CA VAL A 208 -9.13 0.03 -5.84
C VAL A 208 -9.14 -1.45 -5.44
N GLY A 209 -9.12 -2.35 -6.42
CA GLY A 209 -9.10 -3.79 -6.16
C GLY A 209 -10.34 -4.26 -5.39
N VAL A 210 -10.15 -5.12 -4.38
CA VAL A 210 -11.23 -5.62 -3.50
C VAL A 210 -12.03 -4.49 -2.85
N PHE A 211 -11.38 -3.34 -2.60
CA PHE A 211 -11.98 -2.18 -1.95
C PHE A 211 -12.96 -1.39 -2.83
N THR A 212 -13.18 -1.82 -4.08
CA THR A 212 -14.21 -1.24 -4.97
C THR A 212 -15.59 -1.87 -4.75
N ASN A 213 -15.66 -3.05 -4.14
CA ASN A 213 -16.89 -3.78 -3.92
C ASN A 213 -17.22 -3.81 -2.42
N ALA A 214 -18.17 -2.99 -1.96
CA ALA A 214 -18.54 -2.89 -0.55
C ALA A 214 -19.05 -4.20 0.09
N SER A 215 -19.45 -5.19 -0.71
CA SER A 215 -19.84 -6.52 -0.22
C SER A 215 -18.65 -7.49 -0.09
N ALA A 216 -17.52 -7.18 -0.72
CA ALA A 216 -16.31 -8.03 -0.73
C ALA A 216 -15.35 -7.70 0.41
N PHE A 217 -15.55 -6.62 1.16
CA PHE A 217 -14.69 -6.30 2.30
C PHE A 217 -15.40 -5.61 3.46
N SER A 218 -14.77 -5.70 4.64
CA SER A 218 -15.20 -4.97 5.84
C SER A 218 -14.03 -4.37 6.59
N VAL A 219 -14.19 -3.12 7.01
CA VAL A 219 -13.22 -2.35 7.82
C VAL A 219 -13.85 -1.75 9.08
N LEU A 220 -15.05 -2.21 9.44
CA LEU A 220 -15.82 -1.71 10.58
C LEU A 220 -15.01 -1.73 11.88
N GLY A 221 -15.30 -0.84 12.83
CA GLY A 221 -14.64 -0.84 14.15
C GLY A 221 -13.22 -0.26 14.19
N ASN A 222 -12.57 0.00 13.06
CA ASN A 222 -11.26 0.67 13.02
C ASN A 222 -11.42 2.19 13.09
N LYS A 223 -11.24 2.77 14.28
CA LYS A 223 -11.55 4.19 14.56
C LYS A 223 -10.63 5.20 13.89
N ARG A 224 -9.43 4.79 13.45
CA ARG A 224 -8.43 5.67 12.82
C ARG A 224 -8.43 5.61 11.29
N LEU A 225 -9.34 4.84 10.69
CA LEU A 225 -9.52 4.83 9.24
C LEU A 225 -10.33 6.03 8.75
N CYS A 226 -10.04 6.43 7.52
CA CYS A 226 -10.69 7.54 6.84
C CYS A 226 -10.79 7.27 5.32
N GLY A 227 -11.61 8.03 4.60
CA GLY A 227 -11.72 7.92 3.13
C GLY A 227 -12.42 6.63 2.66
N GLY A 228 -11.94 6.04 1.56
CA GLY A 228 -12.55 4.86 0.94
C GLY A 228 -13.88 5.13 0.23
N LEU A 229 -14.67 4.07 0.01
CA LEU A 229 -15.98 4.16 -0.60
C LEU A 229 -16.95 4.98 0.26
N ILE A 230 -17.79 5.80 -0.39
CA ILE A 230 -18.84 6.60 0.28
C ILE A 230 -19.76 5.72 1.14
N ALA A 231 -20.04 4.50 0.68
CA ALA A 231 -20.86 3.52 1.40
C ALA A 231 -20.33 3.15 2.79
N LEU A 232 -19.01 3.27 3.04
CA LEU A 232 -18.40 2.97 4.34
C LEU A 232 -18.70 4.02 5.41
N LYS A 233 -19.13 5.23 5.01
CA LYS A 233 -19.41 6.37 5.91
C LYS A 233 -18.24 6.73 6.84
N LEU A 234 -17.00 6.50 6.40
CA LEU A 234 -15.79 6.88 7.13
C LEU A 234 -15.58 8.40 7.09
N PRO A 235 -14.90 8.99 8.10
CA PRO A 235 -14.55 10.40 8.07
C PRO A 235 -13.63 10.71 6.89
N LYS A 236 -13.68 11.95 6.39
CA LYS A 236 -12.67 12.41 5.41
C LYS A 236 -11.29 12.43 6.07
N CYS A 237 -10.27 11.96 5.36
CA CYS A 237 -8.91 12.00 5.86
C CYS A 237 -8.47 13.45 6.09
N LYS A 238 -8.00 13.75 7.31
CA LYS A 238 -7.43 15.06 7.63
C LYS A 238 -6.22 15.29 6.74
N GLU A 239 -6.19 16.42 6.03
CA GLU A 239 -4.98 16.89 5.34
C GLU A 239 -3.96 17.27 6.41
N THR A 240 -3.05 16.36 6.75
CA THR A 240 -1.89 16.71 7.56
C THR A 240 -0.98 17.56 6.69
N GLY A 241 -0.69 18.79 7.12
CA GLY A 241 0.08 19.77 6.35
C GLY A 241 1.36 19.16 5.76
N SER A 242 1.56 19.40 4.46
CA SER A 242 2.78 19.23 3.67
C SER A 242 3.94 18.47 4.35
N LYS A 243 3.80 17.15 4.58
CA LYS A 243 5.01 16.32 4.64
C LYS A 243 5.54 16.27 3.21
N LYS A 244 6.75 16.82 2.97
CA LYS A 244 7.41 16.81 1.66
C LYS A 244 7.25 15.44 1.02
N LYS A 245 6.60 15.38 -0.14
CA LYS A 245 6.32 14.11 -0.85
C LYS A 245 7.57 13.51 -1.50
N SER A 246 8.65 14.28 -1.56
CA SER A 246 9.94 13.88 -2.10
C SER A 246 11.08 14.72 -1.54
N ASN A 247 12.30 14.19 -1.63
CA ASN A 247 13.55 14.95 -1.46
C ASN A 247 14.35 14.93 -2.77
N VAL A 248 15.09 15.99 -3.07
CA VAL A 248 15.97 16.06 -4.25
C VAL A 248 17.43 16.00 -3.80
N TYR A 249 18.19 15.09 -4.39
CA TYR A 249 19.61 14.87 -4.13
C TYR A 249 20.43 15.20 -5.38
N LYS A 250 21.67 15.66 -5.20
CA LYS A 250 22.64 15.79 -6.30
C LYS A 250 23.39 14.46 -6.44
N GLY A 251 23.40 13.88 -7.64
CA GLY A 251 24.08 12.62 -7.94
C GLY A 251 24.98 12.72 -9.18
N ILE A 252 25.74 11.65 -9.46
CA ILE A 252 26.59 11.49 -10.64
C ILE A 252 26.17 10.18 -11.32
N LEU A 253 25.87 10.22 -12.62
CA LEU A 253 25.32 9.07 -13.36
C LEU A 253 26.41 8.25 -14.06
N ASP A 254 27.50 8.89 -14.47
CA ASP A 254 28.70 8.26 -15.03
C ASP A 254 29.95 8.80 -14.34
N PHE A 255 30.78 7.91 -13.79
CA PHE A 255 32.01 8.27 -13.06
C PHE A 255 33.11 8.87 -13.95
N ASN A 256 32.99 8.70 -15.26
CA ASN A 256 34.03 9.12 -16.23
C ASN A 256 33.76 10.48 -16.88
N ASP A 257 32.59 11.11 -16.65
CA ASP A 257 32.14 12.26 -17.46
C ASP A 257 31.58 13.43 -16.63
N ASP A 258 31.80 13.46 -15.31
CA ASP A 258 31.38 14.52 -14.36
C ASP A 258 29.91 14.99 -14.52
N LYS A 259 29.05 14.11 -15.04
CA LYS A 259 27.66 14.46 -15.37
C LYS A 259 26.79 14.43 -14.13
N TYR A 260 26.60 15.60 -13.54
CA TYR A 260 25.72 15.79 -12.40
C TYR A 260 24.24 15.68 -12.78
N VAL A 261 23.47 15.02 -11.92
CA VAL A 261 22.01 14.85 -12.05
C VAL A 261 21.30 15.23 -10.76
N ALA A 262 20.03 15.60 -10.87
CA ALA A 262 19.13 15.81 -9.74
C ALA A 262 18.23 14.58 -9.56
N ILE A 263 18.29 13.93 -8.40
CA ILE A 263 17.56 12.70 -8.10
C ILE A 263 16.45 13.03 -7.10
N LYS A 264 15.21 13.08 -7.57
CA LYS A 264 14.01 13.27 -6.74
C LYS A 264 13.55 11.91 -6.21
N VAL A 265 13.80 11.61 -4.94
CA VAL A 265 13.37 10.39 -4.26
C VAL A 265 12.01 10.62 -3.62
N LEU A 266 11.05 9.74 -3.89
CA LEU A 266 9.67 9.87 -3.44
C LEU A 266 9.47 9.18 -2.09
N HIS A 267 8.84 9.87 -1.15
CA HIS A 267 8.45 9.31 0.14
C HIS A 267 7.13 8.55 -0.03
N LEU A 268 7.21 7.28 -0.43
CA LEU A 268 6.02 6.48 -0.78
C LEU A 268 5.06 6.23 0.40
N GLN A 269 5.52 6.45 1.63
CA GLN A 269 4.68 6.44 2.83
C GLN A 269 3.73 7.65 2.90
N ASN A 270 4.02 8.73 2.15
CA ASN A 270 3.21 9.95 2.13
C ASN A 270 2.08 9.87 1.10
N ARG A 271 0.90 10.34 1.51
CA ARG A 271 -0.32 10.31 0.70
C ARG A 271 -0.11 10.96 -0.67
N GLY A 272 -0.41 10.20 -1.72
CA GLY A 272 -0.33 10.65 -3.11
C GLY A 272 1.07 10.71 -3.71
N ALA A 273 2.13 10.33 -2.99
CA ALA A 273 3.49 10.29 -3.55
C ALA A 273 3.58 9.32 -4.74
N HIS A 274 2.96 8.13 -4.64
CA HIS A 274 2.90 7.18 -5.75
C HIS A 274 2.14 7.74 -6.97
N LYS A 275 1.00 8.42 -6.73
CA LYS A 275 0.24 9.09 -7.79
C LYS A 275 1.05 10.22 -8.44
N SER A 276 1.80 10.99 -7.65
CA SER A 276 2.72 12.02 -8.13
C SER A 276 3.81 11.43 -9.04
N PHE A 277 4.43 10.32 -8.62
CA PHE A 277 5.43 9.63 -9.43
C PHE A 277 4.87 9.18 -10.78
N LEU A 278 3.69 8.53 -10.78
CA LEU A 278 3.06 8.07 -12.02
C LEU A 278 2.67 9.25 -12.91
N ALA A 279 2.09 10.31 -12.34
CA ALA A 279 1.73 11.51 -13.10
C ALA A 279 2.96 12.15 -13.77
N GLU A 280 4.09 12.24 -13.06
CA GLU A 280 5.35 12.78 -13.62
C GLU A 280 5.94 11.86 -14.70
N CYS A 281 5.90 10.54 -14.54
CA CYS A 281 6.31 9.58 -15.58
C CYS A 281 5.41 9.64 -16.82
N THR A 282 4.10 9.79 -16.66
CA THR A 282 3.15 9.93 -17.76
C THR A 282 3.36 11.26 -18.49
N ALA A 283 3.57 12.35 -17.74
CA ALA A 283 3.91 13.65 -18.31
C ALA A 283 5.19 13.56 -19.17
N TRP A 284 6.20 12.82 -18.71
CA TRP A 284 7.44 12.61 -19.48
C TRP A 284 7.25 11.91 -20.82
N GLN A 285 6.34 10.93 -20.92
CA GLN A 285 6.07 10.24 -22.19
C GLN A 285 5.52 11.20 -23.26
N ASN A 286 4.79 12.22 -22.83
CA ASN A 286 3.99 13.08 -23.71
C ASN A 286 4.58 14.48 -23.91
N ILE A 287 5.46 14.95 -23.03
CA ILE A 287 6.02 16.31 -23.07
C ILE A 287 7.38 16.31 -23.77
N ARG A 288 7.50 17.09 -24.86
CA ARG A 288 8.75 17.36 -25.57
C ARG A 288 8.88 18.85 -25.87
N HIS A 289 9.41 19.62 -24.93
CA HIS A 289 9.62 21.05 -25.10
C HIS A 289 10.98 21.49 -24.57
N ARG A 290 11.66 22.41 -25.28
CA ARG A 290 13.01 22.89 -24.94
C ARG A 290 13.09 23.65 -23.60
N ASN A 291 11.98 24.23 -23.16
CA ASN A 291 11.89 25.03 -21.93
C ASN A 291 11.23 24.27 -20.76
N LEU A 292 11.08 22.94 -20.87
CA LEU A 292 10.56 22.09 -19.79
C LEU A 292 11.63 21.10 -19.34
N LEU A 293 11.69 20.86 -18.03
CA LEU A 293 12.66 19.93 -17.43
C LEU A 293 12.45 18.52 -17.97
N LYS A 294 13.50 17.98 -18.60
CA LYS A 294 13.50 16.62 -19.13
C LYS A 294 13.85 15.64 -18.03
N ILE A 295 13.01 14.61 -17.86
CA ILE A 295 13.39 13.43 -17.07
C ILE A 295 14.39 12.63 -17.90
N ILE A 296 15.55 12.34 -17.32
CA ILE A 296 16.60 11.52 -17.93
C ILE A 296 16.17 10.05 -17.85
N THR A 297 15.74 9.62 -16.66
CA THR A 297 15.25 8.27 -16.39
C THR A 297 14.41 8.24 -15.11
N SER A 298 13.69 7.15 -14.90
CA SER A 298 12.93 6.87 -13.68
C SER A 298 13.36 5.53 -13.09
N CYS A 299 13.52 5.48 -11.77
CA CYS A 299 13.75 4.25 -11.02
C CYS A 299 12.46 3.82 -10.30
N SER A 300 12.09 2.55 -10.46
CA SER A 300 11.00 1.91 -9.73
C SER A 300 11.46 0.51 -9.32
N SER A 301 11.97 0.39 -8.10
CA SER A 301 12.57 -0.83 -7.56
C SER A 301 12.11 -1.05 -6.11
N VAL A 302 12.81 -1.89 -5.36
CA VAL A 302 12.75 -2.02 -3.91
C VAL A 302 14.07 -1.57 -3.28
N ASP A 303 14.03 -1.07 -2.05
CA ASP A 303 15.22 -0.73 -1.28
C ASP A 303 15.87 -1.97 -0.64
N PHE A 304 16.99 -1.77 0.06
CA PHE A 304 17.73 -2.85 0.75
C PHE A 304 16.96 -3.50 1.91
N GLN A 305 15.85 -2.89 2.34
CA GLN A 305 14.94 -3.43 3.36
C GLN A 305 13.73 -4.13 2.73
N GLY A 306 13.63 -4.15 1.40
CA GLY A 306 12.52 -4.76 0.66
C GLY A 306 11.28 -3.88 0.55
N ASN A 307 11.36 -2.59 0.87
CA ASN A 307 10.25 -1.65 0.68
C ASN A 307 10.26 -1.08 -0.75
N ASP A 308 9.10 -0.71 -1.29
CA ASP A 308 9.01 -0.02 -2.57
C ASP A 308 9.87 1.26 -2.58
N PHE A 309 10.66 1.42 -3.64
CA PHE A 309 11.54 2.57 -3.86
C PHE A 309 11.28 3.19 -5.24
N LYS A 310 11.05 4.50 -5.27
CA LYS A 310 10.80 5.24 -6.51
C LYS A 310 11.58 6.55 -6.53
N ALA A 311 12.24 6.81 -7.65
CA ALA A 311 12.97 8.05 -7.87
C ALA A 311 12.89 8.51 -9.32
N LEU A 312 12.92 9.82 -9.53
CA LEU A 312 12.99 10.47 -10.85
C LEU A 312 14.34 11.17 -10.97
N VAL A 313 14.99 10.98 -12.13
CA VAL A 313 16.31 11.57 -12.40
C VAL A 313 16.16 12.65 -13.45
N TYR A 314 16.54 13.86 -13.10
CA TYR A 314 16.52 15.04 -13.96
C TYR A 314 17.92 15.53 -14.25
N GLU A 315 18.02 16.36 -15.29
CA GLU A 315 19.20 17.17 -15.50
C GLU A 315 19.44 18.11 -14.32
N PHE A 316 20.69 18.18 -13.83
CA PHE A 316 21.04 19.07 -12.74
C PHE A 316 21.16 20.50 -13.24
N MET A 317 20.51 21.44 -12.54
CA MET A 317 20.55 22.87 -12.87
C MET A 317 21.56 23.59 -11.95
N PRO A 318 22.81 23.83 -12.38
CA PRO A 318 23.88 24.31 -11.50
C PRO A 318 23.73 25.77 -11.07
N LYS A 319 22.91 26.55 -11.77
CA LYS A 319 22.72 27.99 -11.52
C LYS A 319 21.59 28.30 -10.53
N GLY A 320 21.02 27.29 -9.88
CA GLY A 320 19.94 27.45 -8.90
C GLY A 320 18.60 27.83 -9.53
N SER A 321 17.63 28.19 -8.68
CA SER A 321 16.28 28.51 -9.14
C SER A 321 16.14 29.96 -9.62
N VAL A 322 15.20 30.20 -10.53
CA VAL A 322 14.82 31.56 -10.96
C VAL A 322 14.23 32.36 -9.77
N HIS A 323 13.53 31.70 -8.85
CA HIS A 323 13.01 32.29 -7.62
C HIS A 323 14.11 32.99 -6.81
N ASP A 324 15.20 32.28 -6.54
CA ASP A 324 16.31 32.81 -5.75
C ASP A 324 16.95 34.03 -6.43
N ARG A 325 17.01 34.05 -7.76
CA ARG A 325 17.59 35.17 -8.52
C ARG A 325 16.69 36.40 -8.62
N LEU A 326 15.38 36.23 -8.50
CA LEU A 326 14.42 37.34 -8.47
C LEU A 326 14.32 37.98 -7.09
N HIS A 327 14.42 37.16 -6.04
CA HIS A 327 14.19 37.56 -4.65
C HIS A 327 15.48 37.75 -3.83
N SER A 328 16.66 37.55 -4.43
CA SER A 328 17.95 37.78 -3.77
C SER A 328 18.14 39.24 -3.35
N ARG A 329 18.57 39.42 -2.09
CA ARG A 329 18.91 40.72 -1.50
C ARG A 329 20.30 41.25 -1.95
N SER A 330 21.10 40.45 -2.64
CA SER A 330 22.39 40.89 -3.19
C SER A 330 22.20 41.54 -4.57
N ASN A 331 22.74 42.76 -4.77
CA ASN A 331 22.65 43.45 -6.06
C ASN A 331 23.49 42.80 -7.17
N THR A 332 24.43 41.92 -6.83
CA THR A 332 25.31 41.21 -7.78
C THR A 332 24.66 40.01 -8.47
N SER A 333 23.41 39.66 -8.11
CA SER A 333 22.71 38.48 -8.61
C SER A 333 21.33 38.74 -9.22
N LYS A 334 20.90 40.02 -9.32
CA LYS A 334 19.58 40.41 -9.84
C LYS A 334 19.55 40.35 -11.37
N LEU A 335 18.50 39.73 -11.90
CA LEU A 335 18.21 39.68 -13.33
C LEU A 335 17.86 41.07 -13.85
N ASN A 336 18.48 41.47 -14.97
CA ASN A 336 18.14 42.71 -15.67
C ASN A 336 16.83 42.57 -16.47
N LEU A 337 16.28 43.70 -16.94
CA LEU A 337 14.98 43.73 -17.63
C LEU A 337 14.95 42.82 -18.87
N LEU A 338 16.00 42.84 -19.69
CA LEU A 338 16.10 42.00 -20.89
C LEU A 338 16.11 40.49 -20.55
N GLN A 339 16.82 40.10 -19.50
CA GLN A 339 16.85 38.72 -19.01
C GLN A 339 15.48 38.27 -18.49
N ARG A 340 14.76 39.13 -17.78
CA ARG A 340 13.40 38.86 -17.29
C ARG A 340 12.41 38.70 -18.44
N ILE A 341 12.49 39.56 -19.46
CA ILE A 341 11.66 39.46 -20.67
C ILE A 341 11.91 38.13 -21.40
N ASN A 342 13.17 37.70 -21.53
CA ASN A 342 13.49 36.43 -22.17
C ASN A 342 12.98 35.23 -21.37
N ILE A 343 13.14 35.23 -20.03
CA ILE A 343 12.56 34.18 -19.16
C ILE A 343 11.05 34.12 -19.34
N LEU A 344 10.38 35.28 -19.40
CA LEU A 344 8.94 35.31 -19.61
C LEU A 344 8.53 34.72 -20.97
N LYS A 345 9.21 35.09 -22.05
CA LYS A 345 8.98 34.52 -23.38
C LYS A 345 9.12 33.00 -23.35
N ASP A 346 10.13 32.50 -22.65
CA ASP A 346 10.38 31.06 -22.54
C ASP A 346 9.31 30.31 -21.74
N VAL A 347 8.83 30.91 -20.64
CA VAL A 347 7.71 30.39 -19.83
C VAL A 347 6.41 30.39 -20.64
N ALA A 348 6.09 31.50 -21.32
CA ALA A 348 4.88 31.61 -22.15
C ALA A 348 4.87 30.57 -23.27
N THR A 349 6.01 30.38 -23.94
CA THR A 349 6.17 29.35 -24.98
C THR A 349 5.95 27.94 -24.43
N ALA A 350 6.45 27.65 -23.22
CA ALA A 350 6.26 26.35 -22.57
C ALA A 350 4.79 26.10 -22.17
N LEU A 351 4.09 27.13 -21.68
CA LEU A 351 2.68 27.04 -21.31
C LEU A 351 1.77 26.83 -22.53
N ASP A 352 1.99 27.56 -23.63
CA ASP A 352 1.27 27.33 -24.90
C ASP A 352 1.40 25.88 -25.37
N TYR A 353 2.62 25.35 -25.32
CA TYR A 353 2.88 23.96 -25.68
C TYR A 353 2.09 22.96 -24.81
N LEU A 354 2.07 23.16 -23.48
CA LEU A 354 1.37 22.27 -22.55
C LEU A 354 -0.15 22.30 -22.72
N HIS A 355 -0.72 23.48 -23.01
CA HIS A 355 -2.17 23.67 -23.09
C HIS A 355 -2.73 23.30 -24.46
N ASN A 356 -2.07 23.74 -25.54
CA ASN A 356 -2.65 23.71 -26.88
C ASN A 356 -2.03 22.62 -27.78
N ARG A 357 -0.87 22.06 -27.42
CA ARG A 357 -0.09 21.19 -28.33
C ARG A 357 0.28 19.82 -27.76
N CYS A 358 -0.13 19.52 -26.51
CA CYS A 358 0.09 18.22 -25.87
C CYS A 358 -1.13 17.31 -26.02
N GLN A 359 -0.91 16.03 -26.32
CA GLN A 359 -1.96 15.04 -26.65
C GLN A 359 -2.91 14.72 -25.48
N THR A 360 -2.42 14.88 -24.25
CA THR A 360 -3.22 14.94 -23.02
C THR A 360 -3.15 16.36 -22.51
N THR A 361 -4.25 17.11 -22.59
CA THR A 361 -4.31 18.45 -21.99
C THR A 361 -4.03 18.29 -20.49
N ILE A 362 -2.91 18.84 -20.02
CA ILE A 362 -2.62 18.92 -18.59
C ILE A 362 -3.44 20.10 -18.08
N VAL A 363 -4.75 19.88 -17.98
CA VAL A 363 -5.73 20.90 -17.62
C VAL A 363 -5.48 21.33 -16.18
N HIS A 364 -4.96 22.54 -15.99
CA HIS A 364 -5.50 23.40 -14.94
C HIS A 364 -6.77 23.99 -15.54
N ASP A 365 -7.94 23.66 -14.98
CA ASP A 365 -9.22 24.07 -15.57
C ASP A 365 -9.27 25.61 -15.58
N HIS A 366 -9.52 26.15 -16.77
CA HIS A 366 -9.62 27.59 -17.13
C HIS A 366 -8.33 28.44 -17.11
N VAL A 367 -7.47 28.27 -18.13
CA VAL A 367 -6.58 29.36 -18.63
C VAL A 367 -6.41 29.22 -20.15
N ILE A 368 -7.45 29.56 -20.91
CA ILE A 368 -7.32 29.90 -22.35
C ILE A 368 -8.07 31.22 -22.53
N ASP A 369 -7.28 32.28 -22.76
CA ASP A 369 -7.60 33.52 -23.50
C ASP A 369 -6.61 34.65 -23.12
N VAL A 370 -5.28 34.43 -23.23
CA VAL A 370 -4.28 35.50 -22.97
C VAL A 370 -3.18 35.59 -24.03
N ILE A 371 -3.28 34.85 -25.14
CA ILE A 371 -2.35 35.07 -26.25
C ILE A 371 -3.16 35.14 -27.54
N ASP A 372 -3.84 36.28 -27.72
CA ASP A 372 -4.04 36.78 -29.06
C ASP A 372 -2.93 37.80 -29.33
N ASN A 373 -2.29 37.62 -30.49
CA ASN A 373 -1.15 38.40 -30.92
C ASN A 373 -1.56 39.87 -31.08
N ASP A 374 -0.86 40.77 -30.40
CA ASP A 374 -0.37 41.98 -31.04
C ASP A 374 0.90 42.47 -30.35
N ALA A 375 1.90 42.77 -31.18
CA ALA A 375 3.17 43.29 -30.76
C ALA A 375 2.96 44.67 -30.11
N ILE A 376 3.09 44.76 -28.78
CA ILE A 376 3.14 46.05 -28.09
C ILE A 376 4.43 46.76 -28.51
N VAL A 377 4.29 47.66 -29.47
CA VAL A 377 5.31 48.65 -29.83
C VAL A 377 5.49 49.58 -28.63
N LEU A 378 6.65 49.50 -27.98
CA LEU A 378 7.03 50.38 -26.88
C LEU A 378 7.16 51.84 -27.37
N GLN A 379 6.13 52.66 -27.16
CA GLN A 379 6.30 54.10 -26.99
C GLN A 379 6.34 54.40 -25.49
N SER A 380 7.54 54.44 -24.92
CA SER A 380 7.72 54.56 -23.47
C SER A 380 7.77 56.01 -22.99
N THR A 381 6.82 56.41 -22.15
CA THR A 381 7.12 57.30 -21.01
C THR A 381 7.72 56.47 -19.86
N GLU A 382 8.55 57.09 -19.02
CA GLU A 382 9.25 56.42 -17.90
C GLU A 382 8.28 55.74 -16.90
N ALA A 383 7.05 56.25 -16.79
CA ALA A 383 5.98 55.66 -15.99
C ALA A 383 5.41 54.35 -16.60
N ASN A 384 5.29 54.27 -17.93
CA ASN A 384 4.79 53.08 -18.62
C ASN A 384 5.84 51.95 -18.57
N ALA A 385 7.12 52.28 -18.68
CA ALA A 385 8.21 51.30 -18.52
C ALA A 385 8.19 50.64 -17.12
N LYS A 386 7.92 51.42 -16.06
CA LYS A 386 7.84 50.91 -14.68
C LYS A 386 6.61 50.03 -14.45
N LYS A 387 5.46 50.34 -15.06
CA LYS A 387 4.25 49.51 -15.00
C LYS A 387 4.44 48.19 -15.76
N VAL A 388 5.07 48.24 -16.93
CA VAL A 388 5.45 47.02 -17.69
C VAL A 388 6.42 46.17 -16.86
N GLU A 389 7.43 46.76 -16.21
CA GLU A 389 8.34 46.02 -15.32
C GLU A 389 7.60 45.33 -14.17
N GLN A 390 6.61 45.99 -13.54
CA GLN A 390 5.79 45.40 -12.49
C GLN A 390 4.92 44.24 -12.99
N CYS A 391 4.34 44.37 -14.19
CA CYS A 391 3.59 43.28 -14.82
C CYS A 391 4.50 42.08 -15.09
N LEU A 392 5.69 42.32 -15.65
CA LEU A 392 6.69 41.28 -15.91
C LEU A 392 7.08 40.53 -14.62
N VAL A 393 7.31 41.25 -13.52
CA VAL A 393 7.63 40.62 -12.22
C VAL A 393 6.46 39.77 -11.70
N ALA A 394 5.22 40.26 -11.82
CA ALA A 394 4.03 39.53 -11.41
C ALA A 394 3.84 38.25 -12.23
N THR A 395 3.97 38.30 -13.55
CA THR A 395 3.86 37.12 -14.42
C THR A 395 4.93 36.08 -14.12
N ILE A 396 6.17 36.51 -13.83
CA ILE A 396 7.24 35.59 -13.44
C ILE A 396 6.95 34.97 -12.07
N ASN A 397 6.43 35.73 -11.11
CA ASN A 397 6.04 35.18 -9.81
C ASN A 397 4.92 34.15 -9.91
N ILE A 398 3.95 34.34 -10.82
CA ILE A 398 2.94 33.34 -11.15
C ILE A 398 3.62 32.07 -11.69
N GLY A 399 4.48 32.19 -12.70
CA GLY A 399 5.20 31.04 -13.27
C GLY A 399 6.03 30.27 -12.24
N VAL A 400 6.74 30.99 -11.37
CA VAL A 400 7.49 30.42 -10.24
C VAL A 400 6.56 29.73 -9.25
N SER A 401 5.43 30.35 -8.89
CA SER A 401 4.50 29.76 -7.95
C SER A 401 3.79 28.51 -8.50
N CYS A 402 3.47 28.50 -9.78
CA CYS A 402 2.93 27.32 -10.47
C CYS A 402 3.96 26.17 -10.57
N SER A 403 5.25 26.46 -10.46
CA SER A 403 6.33 25.47 -10.55
C SER A 403 6.65 24.72 -9.25
N PHE A 404 6.04 25.08 -8.11
CA PHE A 404 6.30 24.38 -6.84
C PHE A 404 5.80 22.92 -6.86
N ASP A 405 6.60 22.02 -6.31
CA ASP A 405 6.31 20.58 -6.24
C ASP A 405 5.08 20.26 -5.34
N SER A 406 4.86 21.07 -4.29
CA SER A 406 3.77 20.84 -3.33
C SER A 406 2.50 21.61 -3.71
N PRO A 407 1.34 20.96 -3.92
CA PRO A 407 0.08 21.64 -4.22
C PRO A 407 -0.30 22.81 -3.28
N PRO A 408 -0.10 22.74 -1.95
CA PRO A 408 -0.36 23.89 -1.06
C PRO A 408 0.65 25.03 -1.13
N GLU A 409 1.82 24.81 -1.75
CA GLU A 409 2.83 25.86 -1.99
C GLU A 409 2.61 26.57 -3.35
N ARG A 410 1.78 25.98 -4.22
CA ARG A 410 1.34 26.64 -5.45
C ARG A 410 0.33 27.73 -5.12
N MET A 411 0.40 28.84 -5.86
CA MET A 411 -0.62 29.88 -5.82
C MET A 411 -1.97 29.23 -6.13
N LYS A 412 -2.97 29.49 -5.27
CA LYS A 412 -4.34 29.03 -5.52
C LYS A 412 -4.80 29.60 -6.86
N ILE A 413 -5.48 28.77 -7.65
CA ILE A 413 -5.89 29.14 -9.00
C ILE A 413 -6.72 30.42 -9.05
N GLU A 414 -7.57 30.64 -8.06
CA GLU A 414 -8.36 31.88 -7.91
C GLU A 414 -7.47 33.13 -7.79
N ILE A 415 -6.35 33.02 -7.05
CA ILE A 415 -5.36 34.09 -6.90
C ILE A 415 -4.58 34.28 -8.21
N THR A 416 -4.20 33.17 -8.86
CA THR A 416 -3.51 33.20 -10.16
C THR A 416 -4.35 33.91 -11.22
N VAL A 417 -5.64 33.57 -11.33
CA VAL A 417 -6.59 34.18 -12.27
C VAL A 417 -6.77 35.66 -11.96
N THR A 418 -6.95 36.02 -10.69
CA THR A 418 -7.08 37.43 -10.26
C THR A 418 -5.83 38.25 -10.64
N GLU A 419 -4.64 37.69 -10.44
CA GLU A 419 -3.39 38.40 -10.73
C GLU A 419 -3.12 38.48 -12.25
N LEU A 420 -3.47 37.45 -13.02
CA LEU A 420 -3.43 37.50 -14.49
C LEU A 420 -4.39 38.56 -15.05
N GLN A 421 -5.60 38.68 -14.50
CA GLN A 421 -6.54 39.72 -14.87
C GLN A 421 -6.00 41.12 -14.55
N ARG A 422 -5.40 41.29 -13.37
CA ARG A 422 -4.75 42.55 -12.98
C ARG A 422 -3.61 42.94 -13.93
N ILE A 423 -2.82 41.97 -14.39
CA ILE A 423 -1.76 42.20 -15.37
C ILE A 423 -2.36 42.63 -16.72
N LEU A 424 -3.43 41.97 -17.17
CA LEU A 424 -4.12 42.31 -18.41
C LEU A 424 -4.66 43.74 -18.38
N ASP A 425 -5.35 44.12 -17.31
CA ASP A 425 -5.92 45.45 -17.13
C ASP A 425 -4.82 46.54 -17.14
N VAL A 426 -3.66 46.27 -16.54
CA VAL A 426 -2.55 47.22 -16.53
C VAL A 426 -1.93 47.36 -17.92
N LEU A 427 -1.79 46.27 -18.68
CA LEU A 427 -1.25 46.29 -20.04
C LEU A 427 -2.19 46.93 -21.06
N GLN A 428 -3.52 46.83 -20.87
CA GLN A 428 -4.51 47.49 -21.71
C GLN A 428 -4.59 49.01 -21.51
N ASN A 429 -4.08 49.51 -20.37
CA ASN A 429 -4.11 50.92 -19.98
C ASN A 429 -2.73 51.63 -20.10
N ILE A 430 -1.83 51.05 -20.89
CA ILE A 430 -0.48 51.56 -21.23
C ILE A 430 -0.42 51.75 -22.73
#